data_AF-A0A957ZSV5-F1
#
_entry.id   AF-A0A957ZSV5-F1
#
_cell.length_a   1.000
_cell.length_b   1.000
_cell.length_c   1.000
_cell.angle_alpha   90.00
_cell.angle_beta   90.00
_cell.angle_gamma   90.00
#
_symmetry.space_group_name_H-M   'P 1'
#
loop_
_entity.id
_entity.type
_entity.pdbx_description
1 polymer ?
#
loop_
_entity_poly.entity_id
_entity_poly.type
_entity_poly.pdbx_seq_one_letter_code
_entity_poly.pdbx_strand_id
1 'polypeptide(L)'
;SLLEASEQFEVPLIGFVDNSRSRDVVTMLGHVLGETAIPDANDGDLLNPLLQAWGDRSPFLICARHDALSVAGKAGFYRNVAFCYMRLTQERPPARVEVPRWMVENGVAAAAMDILRAECVVGAGYPYAIETADALAVISARDRERFYALFQQFAQQAAIEFRQARKAYSKVQRR
;
A
#
# COMPACT_ATOMS: atom_id res chain seq x y z
N SER A 1 -14.08 -5.08 11.31
CA SER A 1 -12.85 -4.84 10.53
C SER A 1 -12.73 -3.35 10.20
N LEU A 2 -11.60 -2.86 9.67
CA LEU A 2 -11.47 -1.45 9.26
C LEU A 2 -12.48 -1.07 8.16
N LEU A 3 -12.76 -2.01 7.24
CA LEU A 3 -13.75 -1.83 6.18
C LEU A 3 -15.16 -1.68 6.75
N GLU A 4 -15.56 -2.55 7.68
CA GLU A 4 -16.86 -2.46 8.37
C GLU A 4 -17.02 -1.15 9.14
N ALA A 5 -15.96 -0.70 9.84
CA ALA A 5 -16.02 0.56 10.58
C ALA A 5 -16.16 1.76 9.62
N SER A 6 -15.42 1.76 8.51
CA SER A 6 -15.55 2.78 7.46
C SER A 6 -16.97 2.84 6.90
N GLU A 7 -17.58 1.69 6.64
CA GLU A 7 -18.97 1.60 6.14
C GLU A 7 -19.99 2.05 7.19
N GLN A 8 -19.88 1.54 8.42
CA GLN A 8 -20.82 1.83 9.51
C GLN A 8 -20.88 3.31 9.87
N PHE A 9 -19.74 4.00 9.86
CA PHE A 9 -19.65 5.41 10.22
C PHE A 9 -19.60 6.34 9.00
N GLU A 10 -19.73 5.78 7.79
CA GLU A 10 -19.64 6.50 6.51
C GLU A 10 -18.37 7.35 6.39
N VAL A 11 -17.28 6.89 7.00
CA VAL A 11 -15.98 7.58 6.97
C VAL A 11 -15.20 7.07 5.76
N PRO A 12 -14.88 7.94 4.77
CA PRO A 12 -14.08 7.55 3.62
C PRO A 12 -12.72 6.97 4.04
N LEU A 13 -12.36 5.85 3.44
CA LEU A 13 -11.08 5.19 3.66
C LEU A 13 -10.36 5.02 2.32
N ILE A 14 -9.11 5.48 2.26
CA ILE A 14 -8.25 5.35 1.08
C ILE A 14 -7.00 4.57 1.48
N GLY A 15 -6.75 3.45 0.80
CA GLY A 15 -5.46 2.80 0.76
C GLY A 15 -4.64 3.33 -0.41
N PHE A 16 -3.43 3.81 -0.14
CA PHE A 16 -2.52 4.32 -1.17
C PHE A 16 -1.30 3.41 -1.27
N VAL A 17 -1.00 2.93 -2.48
CA VAL A 17 0.14 2.06 -2.74
C VAL A 17 0.95 2.62 -3.90
N ASP A 18 2.06 3.28 -3.55
CA ASP A 18 3.05 3.70 -4.54
C ASP A 18 3.83 2.48 -5.06
N ASN A 19 4.29 2.57 -6.32
CA ASN A 19 5.07 1.53 -7.00
C ASN A 19 4.48 0.11 -6.83
N SER A 20 3.18 -0.02 -7.04
CA SER A 20 2.45 -1.28 -6.82
C SER A 20 2.94 -2.38 -7.76
N ARG A 21 3.30 -3.54 -7.18
CA ARG A 21 3.64 -4.76 -7.94
C ARG A 21 2.45 -5.68 -8.18
N SER A 22 1.23 -5.16 -8.03
CA SER A 22 0.04 -5.97 -8.25
C SER A 22 -0.12 -6.36 -9.72
N ARG A 23 -0.73 -7.51 -9.96
CA ARG A 23 -0.98 -8.10 -11.29
C ARG A 23 -2.46 -8.40 -11.49
N ASP A 24 -3.35 -7.74 -10.76
CA ASP A 24 -4.80 -8.03 -10.77
C ASP A 24 -5.41 -7.83 -12.16
N VAL A 25 -5.05 -6.74 -12.84
CA VAL A 25 -5.56 -6.39 -14.17
C VAL A 25 -4.88 -7.25 -15.23
N VAL A 26 -3.56 -7.40 -15.17
CA VAL A 26 -2.78 -8.22 -16.11
C VAL A 26 -3.25 -9.69 -16.07
N THR A 27 -3.45 -10.24 -14.87
CA THR A 27 -3.97 -11.61 -14.69
C THR A 27 -5.40 -11.74 -15.17
N MET A 28 -6.28 -10.76 -14.88
CA MET A 28 -7.65 -10.76 -15.38
C MET A 28 -7.71 -10.76 -16.91
N LEU A 29 -6.91 -9.91 -17.56
CA LEU A 29 -6.84 -9.87 -19.03
C LEU A 29 -6.34 -11.20 -19.60
N GLY A 30 -5.29 -11.79 -19.03
CA GLY A 30 -4.80 -13.10 -19.47
C GLY A 30 -5.88 -14.18 -19.40
N HIS A 31 -6.70 -14.20 -18.34
CA HIS A 31 -7.83 -15.12 -18.23
C HIS A 31 -8.94 -14.84 -19.25
N VAL A 32 -9.29 -13.58 -19.48
CA VAL A 32 -10.34 -13.18 -20.43
C VAL A 32 -9.94 -13.48 -21.87
N LEU A 33 -8.66 -13.28 -22.21
CA LEU A 33 -8.11 -13.51 -23.55
C LEU A 33 -7.75 -14.99 -23.79
N GLY A 34 -7.82 -15.84 -22.77
CA GLY A 34 -7.46 -17.26 -22.87
C GLY A 34 -5.96 -17.48 -23.08
N GLU A 35 -5.11 -16.55 -22.63
CA GLU A 35 -3.67 -16.69 -22.72
C GLU A 35 -3.17 -17.79 -21.79
N THR A 36 -2.30 -18.66 -22.31
CA THR A 36 -1.68 -19.75 -21.53
C THR A 36 -0.54 -19.26 -20.64
N ALA A 37 0.03 -18.09 -20.94
CA ALA A 37 1.09 -17.47 -20.17
C ALA A 37 0.77 -15.99 -19.97
N ILE A 38 0.61 -15.60 -18.71
CA ILE A 38 0.36 -14.20 -18.33
C ILE A 38 1.70 -13.44 -18.42
N PRO A 39 1.78 -12.31 -19.16
CA PRO A 39 3.01 -11.52 -19.29
C PRO A 39 3.61 -11.17 -17.94
N ASP A 40 4.95 -11.20 -17.83
CA ASP A 40 5.68 -10.80 -16.62
C ASP A 40 5.75 -9.27 -16.49
N ALA A 41 4.57 -8.67 -16.32
CA ALA A 41 4.35 -7.25 -16.10
C ALA A 41 3.42 -7.05 -14.91
N ASN A 42 3.54 -5.91 -14.24
CA ASN A 42 2.58 -5.48 -13.24
C ASN A 42 1.53 -4.53 -13.84
N ASP A 43 0.44 -4.33 -13.11
CA ASP A 43 -0.67 -3.47 -13.54
C ASP A 43 -0.24 -2.02 -13.75
N GLY A 44 0.72 -1.54 -12.96
CA GLY A 44 1.32 -0.22 -13.12
C GLY A 44 2.01 -0.09 -14.48
N ASP A 45 2.81 -1.07 -14.86
CA ASP A 45 3.49 -1.10 -16.18
C ASP A 45 2.48 -1.15 -17.33
N LEU A 46 1.44 -1.98 -17.20
CA LEU A 46 0.38 -2.12 -18.19
C LEU A 46 -0.37 -0.80 -18.41
N LEU A 47 -0.70 -0.10 -17.32
CA LEU A 47 -1.51 1.12 -17.38
C LEU A 47 -0.68 2.39 -17.59
N ASN A 48 0.63 2.34 -17.37
CA ASN A 48 1.55 3.46 -17.57
C ASN A 48 1.42 4.13 -18.95
N PRO A 49 1.42 3.40 -20.09
CA PRO A 49 1.25 4.02 -21.40
C PRO A 49 -0.17 4.54 -21.67
N LEU A 50 -1.19 4.08 -20.91
CA LEU A 50 -2.60 4.44 -21.09
C LEU A 50 -3.03 5.65 -20.25
N LEU A 51 -2.41 5.83 -19.07
CA LEU A 51 -2.68 6.95 -18.16
C LEU A 51 -1.53 7.95 -18.26
N GLN A 52 -1.62 8.89 -19.20
CA GLN A 52 -0.50 9.77 -19.56
C GLN A 52 -0.56 11.12 -18.87
N ALA A 53 -1.74 11.71 -18.76
CA ALA A 53 -1.91 13.02 -18.15
C ALA A 53 -1.97 12.90 -16.63
N TRP A 54 -1.46 13.93 -15.94
CA TRP A 54 -1.61 14.01 -14.49
C TRP A 54 -3.10 14.03 -14.13
N GLY A 55 -3.49 13.20 -13.16
CA GLY A 55 -4.87 13.01 -12.75
C GLY A 55 -5.63 11.93 -13.52
N ASP A 56 -5.09 11.40 -14.62
CA ASP A 56 -5.67 10.26 -15.35
C ASP A 56 -5.88 9.08 -14.40
N ARG A 57 -6.99 8.36 -14.57
CA ARG A 57 -7.33 7.23 -13.71
C ARG A 57 -8.04 6.14 -14.49
N SER A 58 -7.75 4.89 -14.14
CA SER A 58 -8.58 3.76 -14.56
C SER A 58 -9.99 3.83 -13.94
N PRO A 59 -10.97 3.09 -14.47
CA PRO A 59 -12.16 2.75 -13.71
C PRO A 59 -11.84 2.07 -12.38
N PHE A 60 -12.81 2.05 -11.47
CA PHE A 60 -12.73 1.18 -10.29
C PHE A 60 -12.98 -0.27 -10.71
N LEU A 61 -12.14 -1.17 -10.22
CA LEU A 61 -12.27 -2.61 -10.35
C LEU A 61 -12.48 -3.23 -8.96
N ILE A 62 -13.22 -4.34 -8.89
CA ILE A 62 -13.39 -5.07 -7.64
C ILE A 62 -12.23 -6.05 -7.45
N CYS A 63 -11.64 -6.07 -6.26
CA CYS A 63 -10.57 -7.00 -5.93
C CYS A 63 -11.11 -8.43 -5.87
N ALA A 64 -10.51 -9.31 -6.68
CA ALA A 64 -10.88 -10.71 -6.81
C ALA A 64 -9.63 -11.59 -6.98
N ARG A 65 -8.64 -11.37 -6.12
CA ARG A 65 -7.39 -12.12 -6.14
C ARG A 65 -7.63 -13.60 -5.84
N HIS A 66 -6.80 -14.44 -6.44
CA HIS A 66 -6.66 -15.86 -6.11
C HIS A 66 -5.23 -16.15 -5.64
N ASP A 67 -4.92 -15.69 -4.44
CA ASP A 67 -3.60 -15.79 -3.81
C ASP A 67 -3.58 -16.74 -2.60
N ALA A 68 -2.45 -16.80 -1.90
CA ALA A 68 -2.30 -17.65 -0.70
C ALA A 68 -3.33 -17.34 0.40
N LEU A 69 -3.75 -16.07 0.56
CA LEU A 69 -4.78 -15.70 1.52
C LEU A 69 -6.15 -16.22 1.08
N SER A 70 -6.42 -16.20 -0.21
CA SER A 70 -7.65 -16.71 -0.81
C SER A 70 -7.75 -18.22 -0.67
N VAL A 71 -6.67 -18.94 -0.97
CA VAL A 71 -6.57 -20.40 -0.78
C VAL A 71 -6.70 -20.78 0.69
N ALA A 72 -6.16 -19.96 1.60
CA ALA A 72 -6.28 -20.16 3.04
C ALA A 72 -7.65 -19.76 3.63
N GLY A 73 -8.60 -19.30 2.81
CA GLY A 73 -9.92 -18.85 3.26
C GLY A 73 -9.91 -17.56 4.09
N LYS A 74 -8.79 -16.81 4.09
CA LYS A 74 -8.60 -15.58 4.87
C LYS A 74 -8.86 -14.30 4.06
N ALA A 75 -9.17 -14.43 2.78
CA ALA A 75 -9.37 -13.30 1.87
C ALA A 75 -10.83 -12.94 1.61
N GLY A 76 -11.75 -13.31 2.52
CA GLY A 76 -13.19 -13.00 2.36
C GLY A 76 -13.47 -11.50 2.16
N PHE A 77 -12.57 -10.63 2.65
CA PHE A 77 -12.67 -9.18 2.51
C PHE A 77 -12.34 -8.64 1.11
N TYR A 78 -11.67 -9.40 0.22
CA TYR A 78 -11.27 -8.86 -1.10
C TYR A 78 -12.45 -8.34 -1.92
N ARG A 79 -13.60 -9.02 -1.87
CA ARG A 79 -14.81 -8.57 -2.58
C ARG A 79 -15.40 -7.26 -2.05
N ASN A 80 -14.97 -6.82 -0.87
CA ASN A 80 -15.36 -5.55 -0.25
C ASN A 80 -14.33 -4.44 -0.50
N VAL A 81 -13.32 -4.69 -1.33
CA VAL A 81 -12.31 -3.71 -1.74
C VAL A 81 -12.44 -3.47 -3.23
N ALA A 82 -12.56 -2.19 -3.61
CA ALA A 82 -12.39 -1.72 -4.96
C ALA A 82 -11.02 -1.03 -5.11
N PHE A 83 -10.47 -1.02 -6.30
CA PHE A 83 -9.19 -0.37 -6.58
C PHE A 83 -9.19 0.29 -7.95
N CYS A 84 -8.28 1.24 -8.13
CA CYS A 84 -7.98 1.86 -9.41
C CYS A 84 -6.52 2.27 -9.45
N TYR A 85 -6.05 2.66 -10.63
CA TYR A 85 -4.73 3.25 -10.82
C TYR A 85 -4.87 4.71 -11.22
N MET A 86 -4.05 5.58 -10.63
CA MET A 86 -4.07 7.02 -10.89
C MET A 86 -2.67 7.56 -11.19
N ARG A 87 -2.54 8.37 -12.24
CA ARG A 87 -1.33 9.11 -12.56
C ARG A 87 -1.22 10.33 -11.64
N LEU A 88 -0.27 10.30 -10.70
CA LEU A 88 -0.06 11.39 -9.72
C LEU A 88 1.31 12.07 -9.84
N THR A 89 2.20 11.49 -10.65
CA THR A 89 3.51 12.05 -11.03
C THR A 89 3.92 11.48 -12.39
N GLN A 90 4.74 12.22 -13.14
CA GLN A 90 5.27 11.78 -14.43
C GLN A 90 6.50 10.87 -14.30
N GLU A 91 7.16 10.89 -13.15
CA GLU A 91 8.43 10.16 -12.94
C GLU A 91 8.22 8.69 -12.55
N ARG A 92 7.00 8.34 -12.08
CA ARG A 92 6.66 7.00 -11.59
C ARG A 92 5.42 6.47 -12.31
N PRO A 93 5.26 5.13 -12.43
CA PRO A 93 4.02 4.52 -12.90
C PRO A 93 2.80 4.98 -12.08
N PRO A 94 1.58 4.84 -12.62
CA PRO A 94 0.35 5.14 -11.88
C PRO A 94 0.29 4.42 -10.53
N ALA A 95 -0.05 5.16 -9.46
CA ALA A 95 -0.18 4.61 -8.12
C ALA A 95 -1.49 3.82 -8.02
N ARG A 96 -1.46 2.73 -7.24
CA ARG A 96 -2.67 1.96 -6.95
C ARG A 96 -3.38 2.60 -5.75
N VAL A 97 -4.66 2.85 -5.92
CA VAL A 97 -5.53 3.41 -4.90
C VAL A 97 -6.64 2.41 -4.61
N GLU A 98 -6.80 2.04 -3.35
CA GLU A 98 -7.81 1.09 -2.87
C GLU A 98 -8.83 1.83 -2.01
N VAL A 99 -10.10 1.44 -2.14
CA VAL A 99 -11.21 1.98 -1.34
C VAL A 99 -12.15 0.84 -0.96
N PRO A 100 -12.85 0.93 0.18
CA PRO A 100 -13.99 0.07 0.44
C PRO A 100 -15.00 0.12 -0.72
N ARG A 101 -15.57 -1.03 -1.04
CA ARG A 101 -16.53 -1.17 -2.14
C ARG A 101 -17.77 -0.27 -1.98
N TRP A 102 -18.25 -0.10 -0.74
CA TRP A 102 -19.39 0.77 -0.43
C TRP A 102 -19.16 2.20 -0.94
N MET A 103 -17.91 2.70 -0.95
CA MET A 103 -17.62 4.05 -1.42
C MET A 103 -17.90 4.21 -2.92
N VAL A 104 -17.65 3.15 -3.70
CA VAL A 104 -17.92 3.14 -5.14
C VAL A 104 -19.42 3.02 -5.39
N GLU A 105 -20.08 2.11 -4.67
CA GLU A 105 -21.52 1.86 -4.81
C GLU A 105 -22.37 3.07 -4.40
N ASN A 106 -21.94 3.81 -3.37
CA ASN A 106 -22.61 5.02 -2.88
C ASN A 106 -22.15 6.31 -3.61
N GLY A 107 -21.26 6.20 -4.60
CA GLY A 107 -20.81 7.33 -5.41
C GLY A 107 -19.84 8.31 -4.72
N VAL A 108 -19.44 8.06 -3.46
CA VAL A 108 -18.53 8.95 -2.71
C VAL A 108 -17.06 8.78 -3.11
N ALA A 109 -16.70 7.67 -3.76
CA ALA A 109 -15.33 7.39 -4.15
C ALA A 109 -14.75 8.43 -5.14
N ALA A 110 -15.57 9.04 -5.99
CA ALA A 110 -15.12 10.06 -6.93
C ALA A 110 -14.59 11.31 -6.22
N ALA A 111 -15.36 11.84 -5.26
CA ALA A 111 -14.94 12.98 -4.45
C ALA A 111 -13.69 12.65 -3.61
N ALA A 112 -13.60 11.43 -3.09
CA ALA A 112 -12.41 10.96 -2.38
C ALA A 112 -11.15 10.94 -3.27
N MET A 113 -11.29 10.62 -4.57
CA MET A 113 -10.19 10.71 -5.54
C MET A 113 -9.74 12.15 -5.79
N ASP A 114 -10.66 13.12 -5.77
CA ASP A 114 -10.30 14.53 -5.93
C ASP A 114 -9.53 15.07 -4.72
N ILE A 115 -9.91 14.67 -3.51
CA ILE A 115 -9.16 14.98 -2.28
C ILE A 115 -7.77 14.36 -2.36
N LEU A 116 -7.65 13.09 -2.78
CA LEU A 116 -6.36 12.44 -2.95
C LEU A 116 -5.46 13.18 -3.95
N ARG A 117 -6.03 13.65 -5.07
CA ARG A 117 -5.30 14.48 -6.04
C ARG A 117 -4.80 15.77 -5.39
N ALA A 118 -5.63 16.46 -4.61
CA ALA A 118 -5.23 17.68 -3.91
C ALA A 118 -4.08 17.41 -2.91
N GLU A 119 -4.17 16.35 -2.12
CA GLU A 119 -3.10 15.91 -1.21
C GLU A 119 -1.78 15.66 -1.95
N CYS A 120 -1.85 15.05 -3.14
CA CYS A 120 -0.69 14.80 -3.99
C CYS A 120 -0.16 16.05 -4.68
N VAL A 121 -0.97 17.08 -4.91
CA VAL A 121 -0.45 18.39 -5.36
C VAL A 121 0.41 19.00 -4.27
N VAL A 122 -0.01 18.89 -3.00
CA VAL A 122 0.73 19.41 -1.85
C VAL A 122 2.01 18.60 -1.59
N GLY A 123 1.92 17.27 -1.59
CA GLY A 123 3.06 16.37 -1.35
C GLY A 123 3.83 15.94 -2.60
N ALA A 124 3.84 16.77 -3.65
CA ALA A 124 4.64 16.56 -4.88
C ALA A 124 4.53 15.16 -5.52
N GLY A 125 3.29 14.67 -5.66
CA GLY A 125 2.96 13.37 -6.25
C GLY A 125 2.81 12.23 -5.25
N TYR A 126 2.93 12.52 -3.95
CA TYR A 126 2.62 11.60 -2.86
C TYR A 126 1.64 12.26 -1.88
N PRO A 127 0.70 11.54 -1.24
CA PRO A 127 -0.25 12.17 -0.34
C PRO A 127 0.45 12.76 0.88
N TYR A 128 0.27 14.07 1.10
CA TYR A 128 0.93 14.81 2.18
C TYR A 128 0.69 14.20 3.57
N ALA A 129 -0.54 13.77 3.86
CA ALA A 129 -0.86 13.08 5.12
C ALA A 129 -0.02 11.81 5.35
N ILE A 130 0.24 11.03 4.29
CA ILE A 130 1.04 9.81 4.39
C ILE A 130 2.53 10.15 4.50
N GLU A 131 3.00 11.13 3.74
CA GLU A 131 4.39 11.61 3.83
C GLU A 131 4.71 12.09 5.26
N THR A 132 3.79 12.86 5.84
CA THR A 132 3.91 13.35 7.21
C THR A 132 3.90 12.20 8.22
N ALA A 133 3.02 11.21 8.04
CA ALA A 133 2.96 10.04 8.89
C ALA A 133 4.27 9.22 8.81
N ASP A 134 4.83 9.03 7.61
CA ASP A 134 6.10 8.33 7.42
C ASP A 134 7.25 9.06 8.11
N ALA A 135 7.35 10.38 7.92
CA ALA A 135 8.36 11.23 8.55
C ALA A 135 8.31 11.17 10.09
N LEU A 136 7.11 11.07 10.68
CA LEU A 136 6.92 10.94 12.13
C LEU A 136 7.12 9.51 12.65
N ALA A 137 6.88 8.50 11.83
CA ALA A 137 7.01 7.09 12.19
C ALA A 137 8.45 6.55 12.10
N VAL A 138 9.42 7.37 11.64
CA VAL A 138 10.82 6.96 11.52
C VAL A 138 11.40 6.57 12.87
N ILE A 139 11.64 5.27 13.07
CA ILE A 139 12.44 4.77 14.19
C ILE A 139 13.90 5.15 13.94
N SER A 140 14.39 6.14 14.69
CA SER A 140 15.76 6.63 14.54
C SER A 140 16.79 5.59 15.02
N ALA A 141 18.06 5.79 14.66
CA ALA A 141 19.15 4.96 15.21
C ALA A 141 19.22 5.05 16.74
N ARG A 142 18.96 6.23 17.29
CA ARG A 142 18.90 6.47 18.74
C ARG A 142 17.73 5.74 19.40
N ASP A 143 16.59 5.66 18.74
CA ASP A 143 15.42 4.92 19.26
C ASP A 143 15.68 3.41 19.25
N ARG A 144 16.37 2.90 18.22
CA ARG A 144 16.85 1.51 18.21
C ARG A 144 17.83 1.23 19.36
N GLU A 145 18.80 2.10 19.60
CA GLU A 145 19.76 1.95 20.71
C GLU A 145 19.05 1.94 22.07
N ARG A 146 18.11 2.86 22.29
CA ARG A 146 17.29 2.92 23.51
C ARG A 146 16.43 1.66 23.68
N PHE A 147 15.79 1.21 22.60
CA PHE A 147 15.02 -0.03 22.61
C PHE A 147 15.90 -1.22 23.01
N TYR A 148 17.08 -1.36 22.42
CA TYR A 148 17.98 -2.47 22.76
C TYR A 148 18.51 -2.38 24.19
N ALA A 149 18.78 -1.18 24.72
CA ALA A 149 19.18 -1.01 26.11
C ALA A 149 18.07 -1.45 27.08
N LEU A 150 16.83 -1.02 26.84
CA LEU A 150 15.66 -1.43 27.62
C LEU A 150 15.40 -2.93 27.51
N PHE A 151 15.50 -3.48 26.31
CA PHE A 151 15.30 -4.91 26.06
C PHE A 151 16.38 -5.75 26.73
N GLN A 152 17.64 -5.29 26.75
CA GLN A 152 18.72 -5.97 27.44
C GLN A 152 18.51 -5.96 28.96
N GLN A 153 18.06 -4.84 29.53
CA GLN A 153 17.71 -4.76 30.95
C GLN A 153 16.56 -5.72 31.31
N PHE A 154 15.52 -5.76 30.47
CA PHE A 154 14.41 -6.72 30.64
C PHE A 154 14.89 -8.17 30.54
N ALA A 155 15.70 -8.50 29.54
CA ALA A 155 16.21 -9.86 29.35
C ALA A 155 17.08 -10.32 30.53
N GLN A 156 17.88 -9.42 31.10
CA GLN A 156 18.65 -9.69 32.33
C GLN A 156 17.73 -10.00 33.52
N GLN A 157 16.66 -9.21 33.71
CA GLN A 157 15.70 -9.43 34.79
C GLN A 157 14.89 -10.72 34.60
N ALA A 158 14.58 -11.09 33.36
CA ALA A 158 13.83 -12.29 33.01
C ALA A 158 14.71 -13.55 32.86
N ALA A 159 16.02 -13.45 33.10
CA ALA A 159 17.00 -14.53 32.88
C ALA A 159 16.98 -15.12 31.46
N ILE A 160 16.69 -14.29 30.46
CA ILE A 160 16.67 -14.66 29.03
C ILE A 160 18.06 -14.38 28.45
N GLU A 161 18.70 -15.39 27.86
CA GLU A 161 19.97 -15.18 27.13
C GLU A 161 19.74 -14.31 25.88
N PHE A 162 20.10 -13.03 25.95
CA PHE A 162 20.09 -12.13 24.80
C PHE A 162 21.50 -11.94 24.24
N ARG A 163 21.78 -12.51 23.05
CA ARG A 163 23.02 -12.27 22.28
C ARG A 163 22.73 -11.32 21.13
N GLN A 164 23.26 -10.10 21.17
CA GLN A 164 23.23 -9.21 20.01
C GLN A 164 24.08 -9.78 18.86
N ALA A 165 23.51 -9.81 17.65
CA ALA A 165 24.22 -10.25 16.45
C ALA A 165 25.36 -9.25 16.11
N ARG A 166 26.58 -9.77 15.92
CA ARG A 166 27.83 -9.02 15.63
C ARG A 166 27.77 -8.04 14.44
N LYS A 167 26.74 -8.08 13.60
CA LYS A 167 26.54 -7.14 12.47
C LYS A 167 26.12 -5.73 12.90
N ALA A 168 25.64 -5.52 14.14
CA ALA A 168 25.31 -4.19 14.65
C ALA A 168 26.56 -3.37 15.02
N TYR A 169 27.62 -4.04 15.52
CA TYR A 169 28.86 -3.39 15.95
C TYR A 169 29.70 -2.84 14.77
N SER A 170 29.64 -3.49 13.61
CA SER A 170 30.46 -3.14 12.45
C SER A 170 30.02 -1.87 11.71
N LYS A 171 28.82 -1.33 12.01
CA LYS A 171 28.38 -0.01 11.48
C LYS A 171 28.72 1.17 12.39
N VAL A 172 28.99 0.93 13.68
CA VAL A 172 29.36 2.00 14.64
C VAL A 172 30.84 2.37 14.52
N GLN A 173 31.70 1.44 14.12
CA GLN A 173 33.16 1.67 13.98
C GLN A 173 33.62 2.25 12.63
N ARG A 174 32.71 2.60 11.70
CA ARG A 174 33.06 3.20 10.39
C ARG A 174 32.73 4.71 10.29
N ARG A 175 32.65 5.41 11.42
CA ARG A 175 32.62 6.87 11.46
C ARG A 175 33.97 7.41 11.90
#